data_AF-A0A336N5W5-F1
#
_entry.id   AF-A0A336N5W5-F1
#
_cell.length_a   1.000
_cell.length_b   1.000
_cell.length_c   1.000
_cell.angle_alpha   90.00
_cell.angle_beta   90.00
_cell.angle_gamma   90.00
#
_symmetry.space_group_name_H-M   'P 1'
#
loop_
_entity.id
_entity.type
_entity.pdbx_description
1 polymer ?
#
loop_
_entity_poly.entity_id
_entity_poly.type
_entity_poly.pdbx_seq_one_letter_code
_entity_poly.pdbx_strand_id
1 'polypeptide(L)'
;MKRLPVRFNYDDNYFAHKYQGMPKDGYTVIVENILNHSNIEVRLNTPFAENMKHEFDHIFWSGPLDAYFNFDLGRLGYRTLDFEAFRDEGDYQGNAVINYGDEEVPYTRISEHKHFAPWEQHDKTICYREFSRLCEKDDIPYYPIRLVKDKTLLQKYIENANQESNVTFVGRLGTYRYLDMDVTIKEALETADEIKNHCKIRLHLNLFM
;
A
#
# COMPACT_ATOMS: atom_id res chain seq x y z
N MET A 1 -2.97 6.34 -24.37
CA MET A 1 -3.58 7.58 -23.84
C MET A 1 -4.93 7.19 -23.21
N LYS A 2 -4.98 6.95 -21.89
CA LYS A 2 -6.27 6.71 -21.21
C LYS A 2 -6.91 8.09 -20.98
N ARG A 3 -8.09 8.31 -21.56
CA ARG A 3 -8.86 9.56 -21.42
C ARG A 3 -9.37 9.68 -19.97
N LEU A 4 -9.56 10.90 -19.49
CA LEU A 4 -10.24 11.14 -18.21
C LEU A 4 -11.67 10.60 -18.32
N PRO A 5 -12.10 9.67 -17.45
CA PRO A 5 -13.43 9.09 -17.54
C PRO A 5 -14.48 10.12 -17.15
N VAL A 6 -15.39 10.45 -18.08
CA VAL A 6 -16.59 11.26 -17.82
C VAL A 6 -17.81 10.34 -17.95
N ARG A 7 -18.67 10.34 -16.94
CA ARG A 7 -19.90 9.54 -16.95
C ARG A 7 -21.06 10.36 -17.53
N PHE A 8 -21.85 9.72 -18.39
CA PHE A 8 -23.06 10.28 -18.99
C PHE A 8 -24.32 9.59 -18.45
N ASN A 9 -24.29 9.24 -17.16
CA ASN A 9 -25.39 8.65 -16.41
C ASN A 9 -25.43 9.28 -15.00
N TYR A 10 -26.43 8.89 -14.20
CA TYR A 10 -26.60 9.38 -12.82
C TYR A 10 -25.91 8.51 -11.77
N ASP A 11 -25.02 7.61 -12.19
CA ASP A 11 -24.27 6.77 -11.26
C ASP A 11 -23.15 7.58 -10.61
N ASP A 12 -23.35 7.95 -9.36
CA ASP A 12 -22.46 8.73 -8.52
C ASP A 12 -21.52 7.85 -7.66
N ASN A 13 -21.58 6.53 -7.78
CA ASN A 13 -20.68 5.64 -7.04
C ASN A 13 -19.22 5.90 -7.41
N TYR A 14 -18.37 6.16 -6.42
CA TYR A 14 -16.95 6.44 -6.68
C TYR A 14 -16.25 5.28 -7.41
N PHE A 15 -16.58 4.03 -7.04
CA PHE A 15 -16.05 2.82 -7.67
C PHE A 15 -17.08 2.11 -8.54
N ALA A 16 -16.63 1.57 -9.67
CA ALA A 16 -17.43 0.70 -10.55
C ALA A 16 -17.26 -0.80 -10.25
N HIS A 17 -16.63 -1.15 -9.12
CA HIS A 17 -16.37 -2.54 -8.74
C HIS A 17 -17.66 -3.26 -8.35
N LYS A 18 -17.75 -4.56 -8.71
CA LYS A 18 -18.90 -5.41 -8.40
C LYS A 18 -19.09 -5.61 -6.90
N TYR A 19 -18.01 -5.81 -6.16
CA TYR A 19 -18.02 -6.02 -4.72
C TYR A 19 -17.40 -4.80 -4.04
N GLN A 20 -18.15 -4.19 -3.14
CA GLN A 20 -17.74 -3.03 -2.36
C GLN A 20 -18.21 -3.25 -0.93
N GLY A 21 -17.39 -2.89 0.05
CA GLY A 21 -17.75 -3.06 1.45
C GLY A 21 -16.64 -2.63 2.39
N MET A 22 -17.05 -2.34 3.62
CA MET A 22 -16.16 -2.05 4.73
C MET A 22 -16.20 -3.25 5.69
N PRO A 23 -15.05 -3.65 6.27
CA PRO A 23 -15.02 -4.68 7.31
C PRO A 23 -15.88 -4.26 8.49
N LYS A 24 -16.87 -5.08 8.85
CA LYS A 24 -17.81 -4.76 9.94
C LYS A 24 -17.10 -4.45 11.26
N ASP A 25 -16.08 -5.24 11.56
CA ASP A 25 -15.30 -5.15 12.81
C ASP A 25 -13.93 -4.47 12.59
N GLY A 26 -13.77 -3.76 11.46
CA GLY A 26 -12.54 -3.03 11.10
C GLY A 26 -11.46 -3.88 10.44
N TYR A 27 -10.46 -3.20 9.84
CA TYR A 27 -9.37 -3.87 9.12
C TYR A 27 -8.41 -4.63 10.04
N THR A 28 -8.22 -4.17 11.29
CA THR A 28 -7.34 -4.84 12.26
C THR A 28 -7.75 -6.28 12.50
N VAL A 29 -9.05 -6.53 12.71
CA VAL A 29 -9.59 -7.89 12.94
C VAL A 29 -9.34 -8.80 11.73
N ILE A 30 -9.44 -8.29 10.50
CA ILE A 30 -9.09 -9.05 9.30
C ILE A 30 -7.61 -9.44 9.33
N VAL A 31 -6.71 -8.48 9.59
CA VAL A 31 -5.26 -8.71 9.58
C VAL A 31 -4.87 -9.69 10.70
N GLU A 32 -5.40 -9.53 11.91
CA GLU A 32 -5.18 -10.45 13.02
C GLU A 32 -5.61 -11.87 12.67
N ASN A 33 -6.78 -12.05 12.05
CA ASN A 33 -7.25 -13.37 11.63
C ASN A 33 -6.38 -13.99 10.53
N ILE A 34 -5.87 -13.19 9.58
CA ILE A 34 -4.93 -13.68 8.55
C ILE A 34 -3.63 -14.18 9.19
N LEU A 35 -3.14 -13.49 10.21
CA LEU A 35 -1.87 -13.80 10.88
C LEU A 35 -2.01 -14.82 12.02
N ASN A 36 -3.23 -15.15 12.45
CA ASN A 36 -3.50 -16.08 13.54
C ASN A 36 -3.38 -17.54 13.11
N HIS A 37 -2.14 -18.00 12.92
CA HIS A 37 -1.83 -19.39 12.59
C HIS A 37 -0.58 -19.83 13.34
N SER A 38 -0.53 -21.08 13.80
CA SER A 38 0.59 -21.61 14.62
C SER A 38 1.96 -21.57 13.95
N ASN A 39 1.98 -21.46 12.62
CA ASN A 39 3.21 -21.37 11.82
C ASN A 39 3.61 -19.93 11.47
N ILE A 40 2.89 -18.94 11.98
CA ILE A 40 3.16 -17.51 11.75
C ILE A 40 3.62 -16.90 13.07
N GLU A 41 4.84 -16.36 13.07
CA GLU A 41 5.35 -15.52 14.14
C GLU A 41 5.29 -14.05 13.68
N VAL A 42 4.77 -13.17 14.52
CA VAL A 42 4.67 -11.73 14.24
C VAL A 42 5.58 -10.96 15.19
N ARG A 43 6.52 -10.21 14.63
CA ARG A 43 7.40 -9.29 15.39
C ARG A 43 7.10 -7.85 14.97
N LEU A 44 6.55 -7.07 15.90
CA LEU A 44 6.29 -5.64 15.69
C LEU A 44 7.50 -4.79 16.14
N ASN A 45 7.55 -3.52 15.73
CA ASN A 45 8.64 -2.60 16.08
C ASN A 45 10.05 -3.16 15.79
N THR A 46 10.17 -3.99 14.75
CA THR A 46 11.39 -4.72 14.40
C THR A 46 11.79 -4.35 12.98
N PRO A 47 12.65 -3.32 12.79
CA PRO A 47 13.22 -3.03 11.48
C PRO A 47 14.01 -4.22 10.96
N PHE A 48 13.86 -4.53 9.67
CA PHE A 48 14.66 -5.56 9.02
C PHE A 48 16.07 -5.02 8.75
N ALA A 49 17.09 -5.75 9.18
CA ALA A 49 18.50 -5.39 8.99
C ALA A 49 19.20 -6.42 8.08
N GLU A 50 20.24 -5.98 7.38
CA GLU A 50 20.99 -6.80 6.41
C GLU A 50 21.48 -8.13 7.01
N ASN A 51 21.94 -8.12 8.26
CA ASN A 51 22.42 -9.31 8.95
C ASN A 51 21.32 -10.35 9.24
N MET A 52 20.05 -9.95 9.22
CA MET A 52 18.91 -10.87 9.41
C MET A 52 18.63 -11.71 8.16
N LYS A 53 19.20 -11.38 7.00
CA LYS A 53 18.95 -12.14 5.75
C LYS A 53 19.29 -13.62 5.88
N HIS A 54 20.32 -13.94 6.67
CA HIS A 54 20.77 -15.32 6.88
C HIS A 54 19.87 -16.12 7.84
N GLU A 55 18.92 -15.49 8.52
CA GLU A 55 17.97 -16.16 9.42
C GLU A 55 16.82 -16.86 8.67
N PHE A 56 16.65 -16.57 7.38
CA PHE A 56 15.50 -17.03 6.59
C PHE A 56 15.92 -17.74 5.30
N ASP A 57 15.26 -18.85 4.97
CA ASP A 57 15.47 -19.56 3.71
C ASP A 57 15.05 -18.74 2.48
N HIS A 58 14.01 -17.91 2.64
CA HIS A 58 13.46 -17.03 1.62
C HIS A 58 12.80 -15.80 2.26
N ILE A 59 12.89 -14.65 1.62
CA ILE A 59 12.37 -13.38 2.12
C ILE A 59 11.33 -12.83 1.14
N PHE A 60 10.18 -12.40 1.65
CA PHE A 60 9.23 -11.58 0.90
C PHE A 60 9.36 -10.14 1.36
N TRP A 61 9.89 -9.28 0.50
CA TRP A 61 10.11 -7.86 0.81
C TRP A 61 8.96 -7.00 0.28
N SER A 62 8.20 -6.40 1.19
CA SER A 62 7.11 -5.47 0.85
C SER A 62 7.40 -4.00 1.19
N GLY A 63 8.60 -3.69 1.71
CA GLY A 63 9.05 -2.33 2.01
C GLY A 63 9.54 -1.58 0.76
N PRO A 64 10.00 -0.33 0.87
CA PRO A 64 10.55 0.42 -0.26
C PRO A 64 11.69 -0.33 -0.94
N LEU A 65 11.63 -0.43 -2.27
CA LEU A 65 12.61 -1.16 -3.08
C LEU A 65 14.04 -0.63 -2.86
N ASP A 66 14.21 0.69 -2.86
CA ASP A 66 15.47 1.37 -2.63
C ASP A 66 16.00 1.19 -1.20
N ALA A 67 15.11 1.10 -0.21
CA ALA A 67 15.49 0.88 1.19
C ALA A 67 16.10 -0.51 1.42
N TYR A 68 15.66 -1.55 0.69
CA TYR A 68 16.29 -2.88 0.75
C TYR A 68 17.78 -2.83 0.40
N PHE A 69 18.15 -1.95 -0.54
CA PHE A 69 19.53 -1.73 -0.98
C PHE A 69 20.19 -0.54 -0.28
N ASN A 70 19.76 -0.20 0.95
CA ASN A 70 20.31 0.90 1.75
C ASN A 70 20.43 2.25 1.01
N PHE A 71 19.59 2.48 -0.01
CA PHE A 71 19.62 3.66 -0.86
C PHE A 71 20.94 3.86 -1.64
N ASP A 72 21.69 2.79 -1.94
CA ASP A 72 23.03 2.85 -2.54
C ASP A 72 23.09 3.57 -3.90
N LEU A 73 21.98 3.61 -4.64
CA LEU A 73 21.87 4.33 -5.92
C LEU A 73 21.15 5.69 -5.81
N GLY A 74 20.73 6.07 -4.60
CA GLY A 74 19.87 7.22 -4.31
C GLY A 74 18.43 6.80 -3.98
N ARG A 75 17.62 7.77 -3.54
CA ARG A 75 16.23 7.54 -3.10
C ARG A 75 15.26 7.59 -4.29
N LEU A 76 14.35 6.62 -4.35
CA LEU A 76 13.22 6.69 -5.26
C LEU A 76 12.22 7.75 -4.78
N GLY A 77 11.57 8.43 -5.71
CA GLY A 77 10.63 9.51 -5.40
C GLY A 77 9.28 8.98 -4.90
N TYR A 78 8.83 9.44 -3.74
CA TYR A 78 7.48 9.15 -3.25
C TYR A 78 6.74 10.44 -2.91
N ARG A 79 5.41 10.38 -2.91
CA ARG A 79 4.57 11.33 -2.15
C ARG A 79 4.30 10.76 -0.77
N THR A 80 4.19 11.65 0.19
CA THR A 80 3.67 11.34 1.52
C THR A 80 2.37 12.09 1.78
N LEU A 81 1.70 11.71 2.87
CA LEU A 81 0.47 12.32 3.35
C LEU A 81 0.63 12.70 4.82
N ASP A 82 0.25 13.92 5.16
CA ASP A 82 0.07 14.35 6.55
C ASP A 82 -1.43 14.37 6.85
N PHE A 83 -1.79 13.92 8.05
CA PHE A 83 -3.17 13.83 8.49
C PHE A 83 -3.38 14.68 9.73
N GLU A 84 -4.20 15.72 9.61
CA GLU A 84 -4.60 16.56 10.74
C GLU A 84 -5.98 16.10 11.24
N ALA A 85 -6.00 15.47 12.42
CA ALA A 85 -7.23 15.03 13.05
C ALA A 85 -7.93 16.19 13.76
N PHE A 86 -9.24 16.29 13.61
CA PHE A 86 -10.09 17.15 14.43
C PHE A 86 -11.38 16.42 14.81
N ARG A 87 -12.04 16.91 15.87
CA ARG A 87 -13.26 16.33 16.41
C ARG A 87 -14.36 17.39 16.40
N ASP A 88 -15.58 16.93 16.16
CA ASP A 88 -16.78 17.76 16.21
C ASP A 88 -17.94 16.97 16.83
N GLU A 89 -19.06 17.64 17.06
CA GLU A 89 -20.31 17.04 17.48
C GLU A 89 -21.20 16.74 16.25
N GLY A 90 -22.04 15.73 16.34
CA GLY A 90 -23.00 15.38 15.28
C GLY A 90 -22.33 14.96 13.97
N ASP A 91 -22.89 15.42 12.86
CA ASP A 91 -22.46 15.16 11.48
C ASP A 91 -21.79 16.40 10.89
N TYR A 92 -20.49 16.30 10.61
CA TYR A 92 -19.69 17.44 10.21
C TYR A 92 -19.93 17.82 8.75
N GLN A 93 -19.99 16.83 7.84
CA GLN A 93 -20.06 17.09 6.39
C GLN A 93 -21.08 16.24 5.63
N GLY A 94 -21.78 15.32 6.29
CA GLY A 94 -22.86 14.53 5.67
C GLY A 94 -22.40 13.47 4.67
N ASN A 95 -21.09 13.24 4.54
CA ASN A 95 -20.51 12.22 3.65
C ASN A 95 -19.15 11.74 4.16
N ALA A 96 -18.76 10.51 3.79
CA ALA A 96 -17.50 9.91 4.24
C ALA A 96 -16.28 10.70 3.76
N VAL A 97 -16.30 11.24 2.54
CA VAL A 97 -15.18 12.01 1.98
C VAL A 97 -15.71 13.17 1.16
N ILE A 98 -15.21 14.38 1.43
CA ILE A 98 -15.42 15.57 0.60
C ILE A 98 -14.07 16.04 0.07
N ASN A 99 -13.95 16.11 -1.26
CA ASN A 99 -12.74 16.61 -1.93
C ASN A 99 -12.81 18.14 -2.09
N TYR A 100 -11.67 18.80 -1.93
CA TYR A 100 -11.53 20.24 -2.11
C TYR A 100 -10.59 20.49 -3.29
N GLY A 101 -11.16 21.00 -4.39
CA GLY A 101 -10.43 21.23 -5.65
C GLY A 101 -9.88 22.64 -5.83
N ASP A 102 -10.24 23.56 -4.92
CA ASP A 102 -9.84 24.97 -4.99
C ASP A 102 -8.39 25.13 -4.53
N GLU A 103 -7.59 25.91 -5.29
CA GLU A 103 -6.16 26.11 -5.01
C GLU A 103 -5.90 26.79 -3.65
N GLU A 104 -6.82 27.62 -3.19
CA GLU A 104 -6.72 28.31 -1.91
C GLU A 104 -6.89 27.36 -0.70
N VAL A 105 -7.41 26.15 -0.92
CA VAL A 105 -7.59 25.15 0.13
C VAL A 105 -6.32 24.30 0.26
N PRO A 106 -5.65 24.29 1.43
CA PRO A 106 -4.33 23.68 1.56
C PRO A 106 -4.34 22.14 1.65
N TYR A 107 -5.50 21.53 1.91
CA TYR A 107 -5.69 20.07 2.01
C TYR A 107 -6.51 19.54 0.82
N THR A 108 -6.32 18.28 0.46
CA THR A 108 -6.96 17.65 -0.71
C THR A 108 -8.40 17.22 -0.43
N ARG A 109 -8.68 16.78 0.80
CA ARG A 109 -9.99 16.27 1.22
C ARG A 109 -10.14 16.26 2.74
N ILE A 110 -11.39 16.15 3.18
CA ILE A 110 -11.75 15.79 4.56
C ILE A 110 -12.45 14.44 4.56
N SER A 111 -11.98 13.53 5.42
CA SER A 111 -12.60 12.22 5.66
C SER A 111 -13.29 12.19 7.02
N GLU A 112 -14.60 11.97 7.04
CA GLU A 112 -15.42 11.84 8.26
C GLU A 112 -15.71 10.35 8.52
N HIS A 113 -15.12 9.80 9.59
CA HIS A 113 -14.96 8.35 9.69
C HIS A 113 -16.26 7.58 9.98
N LYS A 114 -17.20 8.17 10.71
CA LYS A 114 -18.44 7.50 11.11
C LYS A 114 -19.28 7.05 9.90
N HIS A 115 -19.16 7.73 8.77
CA HIS A 115 -19.89 7.39 7.54
C HIS A 115 -19.35 6.12 6.85
N PHE A 116 -18.16 5.63 7.22
CA PHE A 116 -17.67 4.32 6.75
C PHE A 116 -18.25 3.13 7.54
N ALA A 117 -18.83 3.38 8.72
CA ALA A 117 -19.46 2.38 9.57
C ALA A 117 -20.91 2.80 9.90
N PRO A 118 -21.80 2.89 8.89
CA PRO A 118 -23.17 3.42 9.07
C PRO A 118 -24.07 2.56 9.99
N TRP A 119 -23.61 1.37 10.37
CA TRP A 119 -24.27 0.51 11.37
C TRP A 119 -23.98 0.94 12.81
N GLU A 120 -22.99 1.81 13.04
CA GLU A 120 -22.69 2.39 14.34
C GLU A 120 -23.45 3.71 14.55
N GLN A 121 -23.63 4.13 15.80
CA GLN A 121 -24.28 5.38 16.16
C GLN A 121 -23.40 6.13 17.15
N HIS A 122 -23.03 7.37 16.81
CA HIS A 122 -22.13 8.21 17.59
C HIS A 122 -22.63 9.65 17.60
N ASP A 123 -22.71 10.25 18.79
CA ASP A 123 -23.07 11.66 18.97
C ASP A 123 -21.94 12.62 18.56
N LYS A 124 -20.71 12.11 18.45
CA LYS A 124 -19.50 12.85 18.09
C LYS A 124 -18.88 12.27 16.83
N THR A 125 -18.05 13.08 16.17
CA THR A 125 -17.36 12.68 14.95
C THR A 125 -15.86 12.96 15.02
N ILE A 126 -15.11 12.20 14.21
CA ILE A 126 -13.68 12.41 13.98
C ILE A 126 -13.44 12.55 12.49
N CYS A 127 -12.77 13.64 12.14
CA CYS A 127 -12.48 14.02 10.78
C CYS A 127 -10.97 14.20 10.61
N TYR A 128 -10.50 13.99 9.38
CA TYR A 128 -9.11 14.18 9.03
C TYR A 128 -8.99 15.07 7.80
N ARG A 129 -8.22 16.15 7.90
CA ARG A 129 -7.72 16.89 6.73
C ARG A 129 -6.48 16.17 6.22
N GLU A 130 -6.46 15.87 4.93
CA GLU A 130 -5.34 15.22 4.25
C GLU A 130 -4.51 16.23 3.47
N PHE A 131 -3.21 16.31 3.76
CA PHE A 131 -2.26 17.15 3.03
C PHE A 131 -1.29 16.26 2.26
N SER A 132 -0.96 16.64 1.02
CA SER A 132 -0.05 15.86 0.19
C SER A 132 1.18 16.66 -0.20
N ARG A 133 2.36 16.06 0.01
CA ARG A 133 3.66 16.68 -0.30
C ARG A 133 4.67 15.65 -0.80
N LEU A 134 5.85 16.11 -1.19
CA LEU A 134 6.98 15.23 -1.49
C LEU A 134 7.40 14.49 -0.22
N CYS A 135 7.73 13.21 -0.37
CA CYS A 135 8.26 12.37 0.70
C CYS A 135 9.75 12.69 0.89
N GLU A 136 10.12 13.09 2.10
CA GLU A 136 11.49 13.29 2.54
C GLU A 136 12.04 12.03 3.21
N LYS A 137 13.26 12.11 3.75
CA LYS A 137 13.98 10.97 4.29
C LYS A 137 13.26 10.29 5.45
N ASP A 138 12.67 11.07 6.34
CA ASP A 138 12.09 10.61 7.61
C ASP A 138 10.57 10.41 7.51
N ASP A 139 10.01 10.52 6.30
CA ASP A 139 8.58 10.37 6.03
C ASP A 139 8.20 8.93 5.67
N ILE A 140 6.91 8.65 5.82
CA ILE A 140 6.31 7.40 5.36
C ILE A 140 6.00 7.52 3.85
N PRO A 141 6.55 6.64 2.99
CA PRO A 141 6.23 6.66 1.56
C PRO A 141 4.83 6.08 1.31
N TYR A 142 3.93 6.88 0.72
CA TYR A 142 2.57 6.44 0.38
C TYR A 142 2.42 6.08 -1.11
N TYR A 143 2.87 6.96 -2.00
CA TYR A 143 2.63 6.83 -3.44
C TYR A 143 3.90 6.98 -4.27
N PRO A 144 4.27 5.97 -5.11
CA PRO A 144 5.41 6.09 -6.02
C PRO A 144 5.23 7.22 -7.04
N ILE A 145 6.28 8.04 -7.23
CA ILE A 145 6.33 9.08 -8.26
C ILE A 145 7.00 8.52 -9.51
N ARG A 146 6.28 8.47 -10.63
CA ARG A 146 6.80 7.97 -11.91
C ARG A 146 7.13 9.11 -12.86
N LEU A 147 8.18 9.87 -12.54
CA LEU A 147 8.72 10.90 -13.43
C LEU A 147 9.78 10.32 -14.38
N VAL A 148 10.01 10.99 -15.51
CA VAL A 148 10.95 10.53 -16.55
C VAL A 148 12.38 10.36 -16.02
N LYS A 149 12.82 11.24 -15.11
CA LYS A 149 14.16 11.17 -14.50
C LYS A 149 14.34 9.95 -13.59
N ASP A 150 13.28 9.52 -12.92
CA ASP A 150 13.32 8.41 -11.96
C ASP A 150 13.30 7.04 -12.65
N LYS A 151 12.96 6.98 -13.95
CA LYS A 151 12.91 5.72 -14.70
C LYS A 151 14.25 5.00 -14.75
N THR A 152 15.34 5.73 -14.93
CA THR A 152 16.69 5.13 -14.98
C THR A 152 17.11 4.63 -13.61
N LEU A 153 16.80 5.35 -12.53
CA LEU A 153 17.12 4.91 -11.17
C LEU A 153 16.31 3.67 -10.78
N LEU A 154 14.99 3.70 -11.03
CA LEU A 154 14.12 2.56 -10.80
C LEU A 154 14.59 1.31 -11.56
N GLN A 155 14.99 1.47 -12.83
CA GLN A 155 15.45 0.36 -13.64
C GLN A 155 16.68 -0.32 -13.04
N LYS A 156 17.64 0.45 -12.51
CA LYS A 156 18.83 -0.12 -11.84
C LYS A 156 18.46 -0.88 -10.57
N TYR A 157 17.52 -0.37 -9.77
CA TYR A 157 17.04 -1.11 -8.60
C TYR A 157 16.29 -2.40 -8.97
N ILE A 158 15.52 -2.39 -10.07
CA ILE A 158 14.88 -3.60 -10.60
C ILE A 158 15.95 -4.62 -11.04
N GLU A 159 17.01 -4.17 -11.70
CA GLU A 159 18.14 -5.03 -12.09
C GLU A 159 18.83 -5.66 -10.87
N ASN A 160 19.06 -4.88 -9.81
CA ASN A 160 19.61 -5.41 -8.55
C ASN A 160 18.65 -6.41 -7.90
N ALA A 161 17.35 -6.09 -7.84
CA ALA A 161 16.33 -6.98 -7.27
C ALA A 161 16.26 -8.34 -7.99
N ASN A 162 16.43 -8.35 -9.31
CA ASN A 162 16.44 -9.57 -10.10
C ASN A 162 17.70 -10.44 -9.87
N GLN A 163 18.75 -9.91 -9.23
CA GLN A 163 19.95 -10.67 -8.86
C GLN A 163 19.83 -11.35 -7.48
N GLU A 164 18.82 -10.99 -6.69
CA GLU A 164 18.60 -11.57 -5.36
C GLU A 164 17.94 -12.96 -5.48
N SER A 165 18.68 -14.01 -5.12
CA SER A 165 18.27 -15.39 -5.37
C SER A 165 17.23 -15.96 -4.39
N ASN A 166 17.13 -15.40 -3.18
CA ASN A 166 16.27 -15.85 -2.09
C ASN A 166 15.34 -14.75 -1.59
N VAL A 167 15.09 -13.72 -2.41
CA VAL A 167 14.21 -12.60 -2.06
C VAL A 167 13.19 -12.38 -3.18
N THR A 168 11.93 -12.20 -2.80
CA THR A 168 10.85 -11.82 -3.71
C THR A 168 10.28 -10.48 -3.30
N PHE A 169 10.33 -9.51 -4.20
CA PHE A 169 9.80 -8.16 -3.97
C PHE A 169 8.31 -8.12 -4.31
N VAL A 170 7.49 -7.70 -3.36
CA VAL A 170 6.02 -7.73 -3.47
C VAL A 170 5.38 -6.41 -3.05
N GLY A 171 4.11 -6.22 -3.39
CA GLY A 171 3.31 -5.09 -2.94
C GLY A 171 3.74 -3.74 -3.51
N ARG A 172 3.10 -2.69 -3.00
CA ARG A 172 3.18 -1.32 -3.54
C ARG A 172 4.61 -0.77 -3.54
N LEU A 173 5.29 -0.87 -2.40
CA LEU A 173 6.61 -0.27 -2.19
C LEU A 173 7.72 -1.15 -2.74
N GLY A 174 7.64 -2.47 -2.55
CA GLY A 174 8.63 -3.42 -3.04
C GLY A 174 8.69 -3.48 -4.57
N THR A 175 7.56 -3.22 -5.25
CA THR A 175 7.48 -3.20 -6.72
C THR A 175 7.36 -1.79 -7.32
N TYR A 176 7.39 -0.74 -6.48
CA TYR A 176 7.24 0.67 -6.90
C TYR A 176 6.03 0.92 -7.82
N ARG A 177 4.89 0.30 -7.51
CA ARG A 177 3.62 0.38 -8.27
C ARG A 177 2.52 0.93 -7.39
N TYR A 178 1.64 1.76 -7.94
CA TYR A 178 0.40 2.12 -7.27
C TYR A 178 -0.57 0.94 -7.35
N LEU A 179 -0.91 0.36 -6.20
CA LEU A 179 -1.78 -0.82 -6.08
C LEU A 179 -2.85 -0.58 -5.03
N ASP A 180 -4.11 -0.85 -5.39
CA ASP A 180 -5.22 -0.94 -4.45
C ASP A 180 -5.17 -2.27 -3.68
N MET A 181 -5.97 -2.39 -2.61
CA MET A 181 -5.91 -3.56 -1.70
C MET A 181 -6.26 -4.87 -2.39
N ASP A 182 -7.28 -4.90 -3.24
CA ASP A 182 -7.74 -6.08 -3.97
C ASP A 182 -6.67 -6.59 -4.95
N VAL A 183 -6.04 -5.67 -5.69
CA VAL A 183 -4.91 -5.99 -6.57
C VAL A 183 -3.73 -6.53 -5.77
N THR A 184 -3.42 -5.90 -4.63
CA THR A 184 -2.31 -6.34 -3.76
C THR A 184 -2.56 -7.75 -3.22
N ILE A 185 -3.78 -8.06 -2.79
CA ILE A 185 -4.16 -9.40 -2.31
C ILE A 185 -4.07 -10.43 -3.43
N LYS A 186 -4.59 -10.10 -4.63
CA LYS A 186 -4.51 -10.97 -5.80
C LYS A 186 -3.06 -11.31 -6.14
N GLU A 187 -2.20 -10.31 -6.25
CA GLU A 187 -0.77 -10.52 -6.58
C GLU A 187 -0.03 -11.30 -5.49
N ALA A 188 -0.38 -11.12 -4.22
CA ALA A 188 0.20 -11.90 -3.13
C ALA A 188 -0.19 -13.38 -3.21
N LEU A 189 -1.45 -13.68 -3.54
CA LEU A 189 -1.92 -15.05 -3.75
C LEU A 189 -1.23 -15.71 -4.95
N GLU A 190 -1.11 -14.99 -6.07
CA GLU A 190 -0.42 -15.47 -7.27
C GLU A 190 1.06 -15.75 -6.97
N THR A 191 1.73 -14.83 -6.27
CA THR A 191 3.13 -15.01 -5.83
C THR A 191 3.28 -16.23 -4.92
N ALA A 192 2.36 -16.44 -3.97
CA ALA A 192 2.39 -17.58 -3.07
C ALA A 192 2.24 -18.91 -3.81
N ASP A 193 1.35 -18.98 -4.81
CA ASP A 193 1.17 -20.16 -5.65
C ASP A 193 2.41 -20.45 -6.51
N GLU A 194 3.01 -19.41 -7.10
CA GLU A 194 4.27 -19.54 -7.84
C GLU A 194 5.38 -20.12 -6.95
N ILE A 195 5.65 -19.52 -5.79
CA ILE A 195 6.71 -20.00 -4.89
C ILE A 195 6.43 -21.42 -4.40
N LYS A 196 5.18 -21.74 -4.04
CA LYS A 196 4.80 -23.09 -3.63
C LYS A 196 5.10 -24.13 -4.72
N ASN A 197 4.88 -23.79 -5.98
CA ASN A 197 5.18 -24.68 -7.10
C ASN A 197 6.69 -24.86 -7.26
N HIS A 198 7.48 -23.79 -7.16
CA HIS A 198 8.95 -23.88 -7.24
C HIS A 198 9.58 -24.63 -6.04
N CYS A 199 9.03 -24.48 -4.84
CA CYS A 199 9.46 -25.24 -3.66
C CYS A 199 9.13 -26.74 -3.77
N LYS A 200 7.99 -27.10 -4.37
CA LYS A 200 7.68 -28.51 -4.70
C LYS A 200 8.62 -29.08 -5.76
N ILE A 201 9.06 -28.24 -6.69
CA ILE A 201 10.01 -28.59 -7.76
C ILE A 201 11.46 -28.61 -7.25
N ARG A 202 11.79 -28.06 -6.07
CA ARG A 202 13.14 -28.18 -5.48
C ARG A 202 13.57 -29.61 -5.09
N LEU A 203 12.71 -30.63 -5.25
CA LEU A 203 13.15 -32.04 -5.30
C LEU A 203 13.67 -32.49 -6.69
N HIS A 204 13.44 -31.74 -7.76
CA HIS A 204 13.96 -31.96 -9.12
C HIS A 204 14.12 -30.63 -9.88
N LEU A 205 15.35 -30.10 -9.81
CA LEU A 205 16.05 -29.30 -10.84
C LEU A 205 15.38 -28.04 -11.46
N ASN A 206 16.15 -26.95 -11.38
CA ASN A 206 16.43 -25.93 -12.40
C ASN A 206 15.33 -25.56 -13.41
N LEU A 207 14.92 -24.28 -13.40
CA LEU A 207 14.66 -23.48 -14.61
C LEU A 207 14.77 -21.98 -14.22
N PHE A 208 15.60 -21.11 -14.80
CA PHE A 208 15.97 -20.70 -16.19
C PHE A 208 15.10 -19.57 -16.78
N MET A 209 15.84 -18.62 -17.38
CA MET A 209 15.50 -17.63 -18.43
C MET A 209 14.58 -16.45 -18.11
#